data_AF-A0A5K1EG39-F1
#
_entry.id   AF-A0A5K1EG39-F1
#
_cell.length_a   1.000
_cell.length_b   1.000
_cell.length_c   1.000
_cell.angle_alpha   90.00
_cell.angle_beta   90.00
_cell.angle_gamma   90.00
#
_symmetry.space_group_name_H-M   'P 1'
#
loop_
_entity.id
_entity.type
_entity.pdbx_description
1 polymer ?
#
loop_
_entity_poly.entity_id
_entity_poly.type
_entity_poly.pdbx_seq_one_letter_code
_entity_poly.pdbx_strand_id
1 'polypeptide(L)' 'VHITQGDRDGRAVMVSWVTASEPGSSTVLYGTAEHKRKFKAEGRVTYYKFYNYTSGFIHHCTLRHLQ' A
#
# COMPACT_ATOMS: atom_id res chain seq x y z
N VAL A 1 7.58 -5.73 0.94
CA VAL A 1 6.90 -4.43 1.17
C VAL A 1 7.90 -3.34 0.85
N HIS A 2 7.49 -2.28 0.15
CA HIS A 2 8.32 -1.10 -0.10
C HIS A 2 7.50 0.17 0.08
N ILE A 3 8.17 1.29 0.40
CA ILE A 3 7.56 2.60 0.60
C ILE A 3 8.30 3.68 -0.20
N THR A 4 7.59 4.74 -0.57
CA THR A 4 8.18 5.92 -1.21
C THR A 4 7.38 7.18 -0.86
N GLN A 5 7.95 8.36 -1.06
CA GLN A 5 7.23 9.63 -0.92
C GLN A 5 6.04 9.68 -1.89
N GLY A 6 4.87 10.06 -1.37
CA GLY A 6 3.57 10.00 -2.07
C GLY A 6 3.00 11.34 -2.53
N ASP A 7 3.66 12.45 -2.19
CA ASP A 7 3.26 13.81 -2.56
C ASP A 7 4.47 14.74 -2.73
N ARG A 8 4.22 15.97 -3.19
CA ARG A 8 5.28 16.98 -3.38
C ARG A 8 5.81 17.55 -2.06
N ASP A 9 4.96 17.61 -1.04
CA ASP A 9 5.25 18.32 0.21
C ASP A 9 5.85 17.42 1.30
N GLY A 10 6.02 16.11 1.04
CA GLY A 10 6.50 15.15 2.03
C GLY A 10 5.46 14.75 3.08
N ARG A 11 4.17 15.07 2.86
CA ARG A 11 3.06 14.76 3.76
C ARG A 11 2.25 13.55 3.32
N ALA A 12 2.78 12.76 2.38
CA ALA A 12 2.21 11.50 1.96
C ALA A 12 3.29 10.44 1.74
N VAL A 13 2.92 9.18 1.98
CA VAL A 13 3.75 8.00 1.72
C VAL A 13 2.91 7.00 0.92
N MET A 14 3.46 6.46 -0.17
CA MET A 14 2.87 5.34 -0.88
C MET A 14 3.48 4.03 -0.36
N VAL A 15 2.62 3.19 0.21
CA VAL A 15 2.96 1.85 0.71
C VAL A 15 2.55 0.82 -0.33
N SER A 16 3.47 -0.08 -0.67
CA SER A 16 3.22 -1.10 -1.68
C SER A 16 3.69 -2.49 -1.23
N TRP A 17 2.88 -3.49 -1.51
CA TRP A 17 3.18 -4.89 -1.17
C TRP A 17 2.53 -5.84 -2.17
N VAL A 18 2.89 -7.13 -2.07
CA VAL A 18 2.34 -8.18 -2.92
C VAL A 18 1.79 -9.30 -2.04
N THR A 19 0.57 -9.75 -2.31
CA THR A 19 0.06 -11.04 -1.81
C THR A 19 0.14 -12.09 -2.90
N ALA A 20 0.61 -13.29 -2.55
CA ALA A 20 0.93 -14.33 -3.52
C ALA A 20 -0.30 -15.13 -3.97
N SER A 21 -1.20 -15.46 -3.04
CA SER A 21 -2.24 -16.48 -3.27
C SER A 21 -3.61 -15.91 -3.66
N GLU A 22 -4.02 -14.79 -3.06
CA GLU A 22 -5.34 -14.20 -3.25
C GLU A 22 -5.29 -12.66 -3.15
N PRO A 23 -6.30 -11.93 -3.67
CA PRO A 23 -6.29 -10.47 -3.70
C PRO A 23 -6.11 -9.82 -2.34
N GLY A 24 -6.58 -10.45 -1.26
CA GLY A 24 -6.43 -9.92 0.10
C GLY A 24 -7.03 -8.51 0.29
N SER A 25 -6.64 -7.87 1.40
CA SER A 25 -7.04 -6.49 1.70
C SER A 25 -6.00 -5.49 1.17
N SER A 26 -6.46 -4.39 0.58
CA SER A 26 -5.62 -3.23 0.23
C SER A 26 -5.62 -2.15 1.33
N THR A 27 -6.14 -2.47 2.51
CA THR A 27 -6.18 -1.56 3.65
C THR A 27 -4.81 -1.46 4.33
N VAL A 28 -4.36 -0.23 4.62
CA VAL A 28 -3.24 0.02 5.53
C VAL A 28 -3.75 0.65 6.82
N LEU A 29 -3.39 0.05 7.96
CA LEU A 29 -3.58 0.62 9.29
C LEU A 29 -2.31 1.33 9.74
N TYR A 30 -2.42 2.60 10.12
CA TYR A 30 -1.27 3.44 10.45
C TYR A 30 -1.56 4.39 11.62
N GLY A 31 -0.50 4.93 12.19
CA GLY A 31 -0.52 5.85 13.32
C GLY A 31 0.88 6.19 13.78
N THR A 32 0.99 6.96 14.86
CA THR A 32 2.26 7.52 15.32
C THR A 32 3.08 6.57 16.20
N ALA A 33 2.51 5.42 16.59
CA ALA A 33 3.19 4.40 17.38
C ALA A 33 2.57 3.02 17.13
N GLU A 34 3.31 1.96 17.47
CA GLU A 34 2.95 0.56 17.21
C GLU A 34 1.56 0.17 17.74
N HIS A 35 1.13 0.68 18.89
CA HIS A 35 -0.17 0.38 19.48
C HIS A 35 -1.18 1.54 19.33
N LYS A 36 -0.88 2.53 18.49
CA LYS A 36 -1.72 3.71 18.26
C LYS A 36 -2.10 3.85 16.77
N ARG A 37 -2.39 2.74 16.11
CA ARG A 37 -2.81 2.67 14.69
C ARG A 37 -4.29 3.01 14.51
N LYS A 38 -4.64 4.29 14.74
CA LYS A 38 -6.03 4.78 14.70
C LYS A 38 -6.53 5.10 13.30
N PHE A 39 -5.65 5.20 12.32
CA PHE A 39 -6.01 5.61 10.97
C PHE A 39 -5.99 4.43 10.01
N LYS A 40 -6.85 4.55 9.00
CA LYS A 40 -7.02 3.56 7.95
C LYS A 40 -6.97 4.27 6.60
N ALA A 41 -6.24 3.69 5.65
CA ALA A 41 -6.24 4.13 4.25
C ALA A 41 -6.56 2.94 3.35
N GLU A 42 -7.38 3.18 2.32
CA GLU A 42 -7.74 2.16 1.34
C GLU A 42 -6.88 2.33 0.10
N GLY A 43 -6.15 1.26 -0.25
CA GLY A 43 -5.38 1.16 -1.47
C GLY A 43 -6.18 0.56 -2.62
N ARG A 44 -5.47 0.36 -3.75
CA ARG A 44 -5.96 -0.39 -4.90
C ARG A 44 -5.08 -1.61 -5.12
N VAL A 45 -5.70 -2.68 -5.58
CA VAL A 45 -5.03 -3.90 -6.00
C VAL A 45 -5.00 -3.98 -7.52
N THR A 46 -3.90 -4.48 -8.07
CA THR A 46 -3.72 -4.76 -9.49
C THR A 46 -2.85 -6.01 -9.65
N TYR A 47 -2.75 -6.51 -10.86
CA TYR A 47 -1.82 -7.57 -11.23
C TYR A 47 -1.54 -7.43 -12.73
N TYR A 48 -0.45 -8.02 -13.20
CA TYR A 48 -0.11 -8.01 -14.62
C TYR A 48 0.24 -9.41 -15.12
N LYS A 49 0.18 -9.56 -16.44
CA LYS A 49 0.67 -10.73 -17.15
C LYS A 49 1.80 -10.31 -18.07
N PHE A 50 2.85 -11.11 -18.12
CA PHE A 50 3.99 -10.91 -19.01
C PHE A 50 4.43 -12.28 -19.56
N TYR A 51 4.18 -12.52 -20.85
CA TYR A 51 4.36 -13.84 -21.46
C TYR A 51 3.61 -14.93 -20.69
N ASN A 52 4.29 -15.99 -20.22
CA ASN A 52 3.73 -17.07 -19.42
C ASN A 52 3.70 -16.77 -17.91
N TYR A 53 4.16 -15.60 -17.48
CA TYR A 53 4.14 -15.17 -16.09
C TYR A 53 2.87 -14.37 -15.77
N THR A 54 2.25 -14.68 -14.63
CA THR A 54 1.23 -13.85 -13.99
C THR A 54 1.75 -13.42 -12.64
N SER A 55 1.71 -12.13 -12.34
CA SER A 55 2.17 -11.61 -11.05
C SER A 55 1.26 -12.04 -9.90
N GLY A 56 1.74 -11.92 -8.67
CA GLY A 56 0.86 -11.85 -7.51
C GLY A 56 -0.01 -10.59 -7.55
N PHE A 57 -0.80 -10.38 -6.50
CA PHE A 57 -1.67 -9.22 -6.37
C PHE A 57 -0.88 -8.07 -5.76
N ILE A 58 -0.68 -7.02 -6.55
CA ILE A 58 0.12 -5.85 -6.22
C ILE A 58 -0.79 -4.79 -5.64
N HIS A 59 -0.46 -4.34 -4.43
CA HIS A 59 -1.21 -3.33 -3.71
C HIS A 59 -0.46 -2.02 -3.70
N HIS A 60 -1.17 -0.92 -3.92
CA HIS A 60 -0.68 0.43 -3.73
C HIS A 60 -1.66 1.22 -2.87
N CYS A 61 -1.19 1.75 -1.75
CA CYS A 61 -1.98 2.56 -0.83
C CYS A 61 -1.24 3.87 -0.55
N THR A 62 -1.90 5.01 -0.73
CA THR A 62 -1.33 6.33 -0.42
C THR A 62 -1.87 6.82 0.92
N LEU A 63 -0.99 6.92 1.91
CA LEU A 63 -1.27 7.62 3.16
C LEU A 63 -1.10 9.11 2.90
N ARG A 64 -2.10 9.94 3.23
CA ARG A 64 -2.09 11.39 2.98
C ARG A 64 -2.24 12.14 4.29
N HIS A 65 -1.88 13.43 4.27
CA HIS A 65 -2.03 14.35 5.41
C HIS A 65 -1.25 13.90 6.65
N LEU A 66 -0.04 13.36 6.42
CA LEU A 66 0.91 13.03 7.48
C LEU A 66 1.52 14.32 8.06
N GLN A 67 1.88 14.26 9.36
CA GLN A 67 2.53 15.34 10.10
C GLN A 67 4.04 15.17 10.16
#